data_AF-A0A2E0BNQ6-F1
#
_entry.id   AF-A0A2E0BNQ6-F1
#
_cell.length_a   1.000
_cell.length_b   1.000
_cell.length_c   1.000
_cell.angle_alpha   90.00
_cell.angle_beta   90.00
_cell.angle_gamma   90.00
#
_symmetry.space_group_name_H-M   'P 1'
#
loop_
_entity.id
_entity.type
_entity.pdbx_description
1 polymer ?
#
loop_
_entity_poly.entity_id
_entity_poly.type
_entity_poly.pdbx_seq_one_letter_code
_entity_poly.pdbx_strand_id
1 'polypeptide(L)'
;MKKILLTGGCSFSAPYSEDWKKTWTDYVNKKYNFDGFVHTGLGASGNELITYRLLYYIDKLLELQKNEEIQIYLAVMWSQVDRIDLFTNNDNLNMDTDNGNIVDFESIDSNIVFKNEDTFIQKVNSFMGKNSGFIRPGGKPYDEDFYRTDNPKQRKWLVDYYNQHYTDEYAIIQTLKNISLIQSQCDKHNIKCLMFGMENLFDNQRINIDHYPKLKSFLNIVNWDKFIFYEGNNGLYEYTQLNSLDTWEDNFHPHSSTHKHFIDNFDKEIKKIWKIK
;
A
#
# COMPACT_ATOMS: atom_id res chain seq x y z
N MET A 1 8.36 -18.12 -19.72
CA MET A 1 8.21 -16.88 -18.92
C MET A 1 7.30 -17.10 -17.71
N LYS A 2 7.87 -17.09 -16.50
CA LYS A 2 7.12 -17.16 -15.23
C LYS A 2 6.44 -15.81 -14.94
N LYS A 3 5.23 -15.81 -14.39
CA LYS A 3 4.50 -14.61 -13.97
C LYS A 3 4.63 -14.44 -12.45
N ILE A 4 5.23 -13.34 -12.02
CA ILE A 4 5.33 -13.01 -10.59
C ILE A 4 4.45 -11.80 -10.30
N LEU A 5 3.59 -11.93 -9.29
CA LEU A 5 2.78 -10.86 -8.76
C LEU A 5 3.47 -10.23 -7.54
N LEU A 6 3.74 -8.93 -7.61
CA LEU A 6 4.11 -8.08 -6.49
C LEU A 6 2.89 -7.26 -6.07
N THR A 7 2.52 -7.31 -4.79
CA THR A 7 1.44 -6.50 -4.24
C THR A 7 1.88 -5.63 -3.09
N GLY A 8 1.26 -4.46 -2.96
CA GLY A 8 1.47 -3.55 -1.82
C GLY A 8 0.20 -2.84 -1.40
N GLY A 9 0.23 -2.21 -0.22
CA GLY A 9 -0.85 -1.37 0.28
C GLY A 9 -0.92 -1.31 1.80
N CYS A 10 -2.03 -0.80 2.30
CA CYS A 10 -2.29 -0.61 3.72
C CYS A 10 -3.12 -1.78 4.32
N SER A 11 -3.94 -1.50 5.34
CA SER A 11 -4.80 -2.50 6.00
C SER A 11 -5.86 -3.11 5.08
N PHE A 12 -6.24 -2.45 3.97
CA PHE A 12 -7.14 -3.02 2.96
C PHE A 12 -6.45 -4.07 2.08
N SER A 13 -5.12 -4.17 2.13
CA SER A 13 -4.34 -5.19 1.42
C SER A 13 -3.75 -6.24 2.35
N ALA A 14 -3.68 -5.96 3.66
CA ALA A 14 -3.01 -6.76 4.67
C ALA A 14 -3.73 -6.67 6.04
N PRO A 15 -4.96 -7.17 6.14
CA PRO A 15 -5.63 -7.33 7.42
C PRO A 15 -4.87 -8.39 8.21
N TYR A 16 -4.46 -8.00 9.42
CA TYR A 16 -3.96 -8.83 10.51
C TYR A 16 -3.93 -10.34 10.26
N SER A 17 -2.72 -10.92 10.38
CA SER A 17 -2.22 -12.31 10.64
C SER A 17 -3.19 -13.50 10.79
N GLU A 18 -4.41 -13.41 10.30
CA GLU A 18 -5.47 -14.38 10.42
C GLU A 18 -5.79 -14.90 9.01
N ASP A 19 -5.48 -16.18 8.76
CA ASP A 19 -5.63 -16.83 7.46
C ASP A 19 -7.04 -16.73 6.83
N TRP A 20 -8.04 -16.39 7.63
CA TRP A 20 -9.42 -16.21 7.19
C TRP A 20 -9.72 -14.81 6.63
N LYS A 21 -8.91 -13.78 6.94
CA LYS A 21 -9.07 -12.41 6.42
C LYS A 21 -8.39 -12.22 5.07
N LYS A 22 -8.85 -12.95 4.06
CA LYS A 22 -8.33 -12.79 2.68
C LYS A 22 -8.70 -11.44 2.09
N THR A 23 -7.79 -10.85 1.34
CA THR A 23 -8.03 -9.59 0.63
C THR A 23 -7.97 -9.72 -0.88
N TRP A 24 -8.15 -8.59 -1.56
CA TRP A 24 -8.02 -8.47 -2.99
C TRP A 24 -6.69 -9.05 -3.51
N THR A 25 -5.60 -9.01 -2.72
CA THR A 25 -4.29 -9.54 -3.13
C THR A 25 -4.33 -11.05 -3.33
N ASP A 26 -4.94 -11.79 -2.38
CA ASP A 26 -5.14 -13.24 -2.46
C ASP A 26 -6.02 -13.62 -3.66
N TYR A 27 -7.11 -12.87 -3.86
CA TYR A 27 -8.05 -13.14 -4.94
C TYR A 27 -7.44 -12.90 -6.31
N VAL A 28 -6.70 -11.81 -6.49
CA VAL A 28 -5.94 -11.52 -7.71
C VAL A 28 -4.90 -12.62 -7.96
N ASN A 29 -4.11 -12.99 -6.95
CA ASN A 29 -3.11 -14.04 -7.07
C ASN A 29 -3.73 -15.36 -7.56
N LYS A 30 -4.83 -15.78 -6.91
CA LYS A 30 -5.54 -17.02 -7.23
C LYS A 30 -6.21 -16.97 -8.61
N LYS A 31 -6.92 -15.87 -8.93
CA LYS A 31 -7.75 -15.74 -10.14
C LYS A 31 -6.92 -15.75 -11.42
N TYR A 32 -5.76 -15.10 -11.42
CA TYR A 32 -4.89 -15.02 -12.61
C TYR A 32 -3.75 -16.05 -12.62
N ASN A 33 -3.72 -16.93 -11.61
CA ASN A 33 -2.81 -18.07 -11.49
C ASN A 33 -1.33 -17.68 -11.72
N PHE A 34 -0.82 -16.76 -10.88
CA PHE A 34 0.59 -16.42 -10.91
C PHE A 34 1.47 -17.58 -10.43
N ASP A 35 2.66 -17.68 -11.00
CA ASP A 35 3.68 -18.67 -10.62
C ASP A 35 4.36 -18.27 -9.30
N GLY A 36 4.34 -16.97 -8.99
CA GLY A 36 4.92 -16.40 -7.80
C GLY A 36 4.15 -15.23 -7.23
N PHE A 37 4.21 -15.07 -5.91
CA PHE A 37 3.51 -14.01 -5.20
C PHE A 37 4.42 -13.40 -4.12
N VAL A 38 4.64 -12.10 -4.20
CA VAL A 38 5.33 -11.28 -3.20
C VAL A 38 4.32 -10.26 -2.68
N HIS A 39 3.96 -10.38 -1.41
CA HIS A 39 3.05 -9.44 -0.77
C HIS A 39 3.79 -8.53 0.20
N THR A 40 3.66 -7.22 0.03
CA THR A 40 4.33 -6.21 0.87
C THR A 40 3.34 -5.34 1.63
N GLY A 41 2.04 -5.62 1.57
CA GLY A 41 1.05 -4.83 2.29
C GLY A 41 1.29 -4.85 3.80
N LEU A 42 0.98 -3.75 4.47
CA LEU A 42 1.07 -3.65 5.93
C LEU A 42 0.01 -2.70 6.47
N GLY A 43 -0.69 -3.11 7.52
CA GLY A 43 -1.69 -2.29 8.22
C GLY A 43 -1.17 -0.90 8.60
N ALA A 44 -2.04 0.10 8.53
CA ALA A 44 -1.74 1.49 8.89
C ALA A 44 -0.60 2.19 8.13
N SER A 45 -0.03 1.57 7.09
CA SER A 45 0.98 2.20 6.25
C SER A 45 0.41 3.42 5.51
N GLY A 46 1.19 4.49 5.49
CA GLY A 46 1.04 5.58 4.55
C GLY A 46 1.68 5.27 3.20
N ASN A 47 1.64 6.26 2.31
CA ASN A 47 2.07 6.08 0.92
C ASN A 47 3.60 6.06 0.74
N GLU A 48 4.37 6.59 1.70
CA GLU A 48 5.83 6.51 1.68
C GLU A 48 6.29 5.08 1.98
N LEU A 49 5.83 4.46 3.08
CA LEU A 49 6.21 3.11 3.44
C LEU A 49 5.78 2.09 2.37
N ILE A 50 4.57 2.24 1.81
CA ILE A 50 4.11 1.43 0.66
C ILE A 50 5.11 1.52 -0.50
N THR A 51 5.54 2.75 -0.84
CA THR A 51 6.48 2.99 -1.95
C THR A 51 7.84 2.37 -1.68
N TYR A 52 8.40 2.59 -0.50
CA TYR A 52 9.70 2.05 -0.12
C TYR A 52 9.71 0.51 -0.18
N ARG A 53 8.68 -0.15 0.36
CA ARG A 53 8.56 -1.61 0.33
C ARG A 53 8.42 -2.13 -1.11
N LEU A 54 7.63 -1.45 -1.96
CA LEU A 54 7.52 -1.82 -3.37
C LEU A 54 8.84 -1.65 -4.13
N LEU A 55 9.54 -0.53 -3.95
CA LEU A 55 10.83 -0.27 -4.61
C LEU A 55 11.86 -1.34 -4.27
N TYR A 56 11.95 -1.74 -3.01
CA TYR A 56 12.85 -2.80 -2.58
C TYR A 56 12.59 -4.11 -3.33
N TYR A 57 11.34 -4.58 -3.38
CA TYR A 57 11.03 -5.83 -4.09
C TYR A 57 11.03 -5.70 -5.61
N ILE A 58 10.78 -4.51 -6.17
CA ILE A 58 11.02 -4.25 -7.60
C ILE A 58 12.50 -4.51 -7.89
N ASP A 59 13.42 -3.92 -7.12
CA ASP A 59 14.86 -4.13 -7.30
C ASP A 59 15.24 -5.62 -7.23
N LYS A 60 14.76 -6.34 -6.21
CA LYS A 60 15.02 -7.79 -6.06
C LYS A 60 14.48 -8.63 -7.20
N LEU A 61 13.28 -8.33 -7.67
CA LEU A 61 12.71 -9.05 -8.83
C LEU A 61 13.46 -8.72 -10.13
N LEU A 62 13.95 -7.49 -10.29
CA LEU A 62 14.77 -7.10 -11.44
C LEU A 62 16.17 -7.73 -11.41
N GLU A 63 16.79 -7.86 -10.23
CA GLU A 63 18.04 -8.61 -10.06
C GLU A 63 17.86 -10.07 -10.49
N LEU A 64 16.74 -10.67 -10.09
CA LEU A 64 16.40 -12.04 -10.45
C LEU A 64 16.12 -12.19 -11.95
N GLN A 65 15.43 -11.24 -12.57
CA GLN A 65 15.12 -11.23 -14.00
C GLN A 65 16.38 -11.23 -14.89
N LYS A 66 17.57 -10.92 -14.34
CA LYS A 66 18.86 -11.06 -15.06
C LYS A 66 19.21 -12.52 -15.35
N ASN A 67 18.74 -13.46 -14.51
CA ASN A 67 19.08 -14.88 -14.58
C ASN A 67 17.85 -15.76 -14.89
N GLU A 68 16.63 -15.24 -14.73
CA GLU A 68 15.39 -15.97 -14.95
C GLU A 68 14.44 -15.24 -15.91
N GLU A 69 13.72 -15.99 -16.74
CA GLU A 69 12.72 -15.44 -17.64
C GLU A 69 11.40 -15.17 -16.88
N ILE A 70 11.30 -13.98 -16.29
CA ILE A 70 10.17 -13.53 -15.45
C ILE A 70 9.47 -12.32 -16.08
N GLN A 71 8.13 -12.30 -16.01
CA GLN A 71 7.32 -11.09 -16.17
C GLN A 71 6.74 -10.69 -14.82
N ILE A 72 7.03 -9.44 -14.43
CA ILE A 72 6.53 -8.86 -13.19
C ILE A 72 5.18 -8.18 -13.46
N TYR A 73 4.22 -8.47 -12.58
CA TYR A 73 2.94 -7.77 -12.46
C TYR A 73 2.91 -7.12 -11.09
N LEU A 74 2.56 -5.84 -11.04
CA LEU A 74 2.44 -5.07 -9.81
C LEU A 74 1.00 -4.62 -9.65
N ALA A 75 0.42 -4.90 -8.48
CA ALA A 75 -0.82 -4.26 -8.02
C ALA A 75 -0.58 -3.52 -6.71
N VAL A 76 -1.06 -2.29 -6.59
CA VAL A 76 -0.94 -1.53 -5.34
C VAL A 76 -2.26 -0.85 -5.01
N MET A 77 -2.65 -0.88 -3.75
CA MET A 77 -3.73 -0.04 -3.23
C MET A 77 -3.12 1.08 -2.39
N TRP A 78 -3.28 2.31 -2.86
CA TRP A 78 -2.80 3.49 -2.17
C TRP A 78 -3.70 3.80 -0.96
N SER A 79 -3.05 4.18 0.14
CA SER A 79 -3.72 4.55 1.39
C SER A 79 -4.26 5.98 1.32
N GLN A 80 -4.98 6.36 2.36
CA GLN A 80 -5.45 7.74 2.55
C GLN A 80 -4.28 8.74 2.43
N VAL A 81 -4.51 9.83 1.71
CA VAL A 81 -3.50 10.87 1.42
C VAL A 81 -2.97 11.59 2.64
N ASP A 82 -3.74 11.62 3.74
CA ASP A 82 -3.38 12.26 5.00
C ASP A 82 -2.40 11.42 5.84
N ARG A 83 -2.19 10.15 5.50
CA ARG A 83 -1.27 9.26 6.22
C ARG A 83 0.18 9.52 5.84
N ILE A 84 0.96 9.97 6.81
CA ILE A 84 2.41 10.14 6.68
C ILE A 84 3.12 9.02 7.45
N ASP A 85 4.10 8.39 6.82
CA ASP A 85 5.08 7.53 7.50
C ASP A 85 6.31 8.36 7.83
N LEU A 86 6.90 8.16 9.01
CA LEU A 86 8.02 8.97 9.44
C LEU A 86 9.25 8.11 9.67
N PHE A 87 10.27 8.33 8.84
CA PHE A 87 11.54 7.61 8.96
C PHE A 87 12.33 8.09 10.18
N THR A 88 12.83 7.16 10.97
CA THR A 88 13.62 7.45 12.16
C THR A 88 14.68 6.38 12.41
N ASN A 89 15.77 6.77 13.07
CA ASN A 89 16.79 5.89 13.64
C ASN A 89 16.82 5.97 15.18
N ASN A 90 15.78 6.56 15.78
CA ASN A 90 15.68 6.74 17.23
C ASN A 90 14.75 5.68 17.82
N ASP A 91 15.30 4.54 18.19
CA ASP A 91 14.56 3.39 18.72
C ASP A 91 13.79 3.71 20.01
N ASN A 92 14.15 4.78 20.74
CA ASN A 92 13.39 5.24 21.90
C ASN A 92 12.00 5.79 21.54
N LEU A 93 11.74 6.03 20.26
CA LEU A 93 10.43 6.39 19.76
C LEU A 93 9.59 5.15 19.48
N ASN A 94 10.11 3.91 19.54
CA ASN A 94 9.31 2.73 19.24
C ASN A 94 8.10 2.59 20.17
N MET A 95 6.97 2.13 19.62
CA MET A 95 5.79 1.70 20.38
C MET A 95 5.51 0.24 20.08
N ASP A 96 5.29 -0.59 21.09
CA ASP A 96 4.89 -1.99 20.87
C ASP A 96 3.38 -2.08 20.59
N THR A 97 2.98 -1.54 19.44
CA THR A 97 1.58 -1.47 19.02
C THR A 97 1.43 -1.68 17.52
N ASP A 98 0.22 -2.07 17.11
CA ASP A 98 -0.12 -2.25 15.70
C ASP A 98 0.04 -0.97 14.87
N ASN A 99 0.00 0.22 15.48
CA ASN A 99 0.12 1.52 14.82
C ASN A 99 1.04 2.41 15.66
N GLY A 100 2.29 2.57 15.23
CA GLY A 100 3.31 3.34 15.95
C GLY A 100 4.57 2.56 16.26
N ASN A 101 4.60 1.24 16.07
CA ASN A 101 5.89 0.55 16.05
C ASN A 101 6.77 1.09 14.92
N ILE A 102 8.08 1.15 15.20
CA ILE A 102 9.08 1.34 14.18
C ILE A 102 9.13 0.02 13.41
N VAL A 103 8.68 0.08 12.16
CA VAL A 103 8.78 -1.05 11.24
C VAL A 103 10.19 -1.03 10.69
N ASP A 104 11.04 -1.85 11.31
CA ASP A 104 12.37 -2.12 10.81
C ASP A 104 12.26 -2.84 9.46
N PHE A 105 13.22 -2.60 8.59
CA PHE A 105 13.24 -3.22 7.28
C PHE A 105 13.39 -4.75 7.31
N GLU A 106 13.96 -5.31 8.38
CA GLU A 106 14.02 -6.77 8.58
C GLU A 106 12.65 -7.37 8.93
N SER A 107 11.71 -6.55 9.43
CA SER A 107 10.31 -6.94 9.72
C SER A 107 9.37 -6.71 8.54
N ILE A 108 9.91 -6.45 7.35
CA ILE A 108 9.16 -6.58 6.10
C ILE A 108 8.95 -8.08 5.86
N ASP A 109 8.07 -8.68 6.67
CA ASP A 109 7.49 -9.99 6.42
C ASP A 109 6.74 -9.85 5.11
N SER A 110 7.43 -10.16 4.03
CA SER A 110 6.76 -10.47 2.79
C SER A 110 6.28 -11.90 2.93
N ASN A 111 4.96 -12.08 2.91
CA ASN A 111 4.36 -13.40 2.68
C ASN A 111 4.65 -13.77 1.23
N ILE A 112 5.89 -14.18 0.96
CA ILE A 112 6.30 -14.71 -0.32
C ILE A 112 5.73 -16.12 -0.40
N VAL A 113 4.62 -16.27 -1.13
CA VAL A 113 3.98 -17.57 -1.35
C VAL A 113 4.25 -18.01 -2.78
N PHE A 114 5.33 -18.75 -3.00
CA PHE A 114 5.52 -19.50 -4.24
C PHE A 114 4.82 -20.86 -4.13
N LYS A 115 4.20 -21.31 -5.23
CA LYS A 115 3.39 -22.54 -5.25
C LYS A 115 4.18 -23.83 -5.11
N ASN A 116 5.52 -23.81 -5.16
CA ASN A 116 6.37 -24.99 -4.98
C ASN A 116 7.61 -24.67 -4.15
N GLU A 117 8.08 -25.66 -3.39
CA GLU A 117 9.20 -25.67 -2.44
C GLU A 117 10.60 -25.43 -3.05
N ASP A 118 10.76 -24.46 -3.96
CA ASP A 118 12.05 -24.16 -4.53
C ASP A 118 12.82 -23.13 -3.69
N THR A 119 14.13 -23.38 -3.57
CA THR A 119 15.27 -22.56 -3.08
C THR A 119 15.28 -21.05 -3.40
N PHE A 120 14.27 -20.57 -4.12
CA PHE A 120 13.97 -19.22 -4.55
C PHE A 120 13.85 -18.20 -3.40
N ILE A 121 13.26 -18.60 -2.25
CA ILE A 121 12.98 -17.71 -1.11
C ILE A 121 14.22 -17.36 -0.28
N GLN A 122 15.20 -18.27 -0.16
CA GLN A 122 16.34 -18.08 0.75
C GLN A 122 17.29 -16.94 0.33
N LYS A 123 17.19 -16.42 -0.90
CA LYS A 123 18.09 -15.36 -1.40
C LYS A 123 17.58 -13.93 -1.18
N VAL A 124 16.31 -13.73 -0.82
CA VAL A 124 15.71 -12.37 -0.77
C VAL A 124 15.70 -11.79 0.65
N ASN A 125 15.91 -12.60 1.69
CA ASN A 125 15.72 -12.20 3.09
C ASN A 125 17.01 -11.76 3.81
N SER A 126 17.85 -10.92 3.20
CA SER A 126 18.90 -10.28 4.01
C SER A 126 19.17 -8.84 3.60
N PHE A 127 19.53 -8.05 4.62
CA PHE A 127 19.77 -6.61 4.69
C PHE A 127 18.53 -5.75 4.91
N MET A 128 18.42 -5.10 6.07
CA MET A 128 19.02 -3.78 6.35
C MET A 128 19.20 -3.57 7.87
N GLY A 129 20.08 -2.66 8.29
CA GLY A 129 20.54 -2.54 9.69
C GLY A 129 19.44 -2.32 10.74
N LYS A 130 19.61 -2.94 11.90
CA LYS A 130 18.73 -2.96 13.09
C LYS A 130 18.41 -1.60 13.76
N ASN A 131 18.71 -0.48 13.13
CA ASN A 131 18.77 0.82 13.79
C ASN A 131 17.97 1.92 13.06
N SER A 132 17.06 1.56 12.15
CA SER A 132 16.21 2.55 11.47
C SER A 132 14.99 1.92 10.81
N GLY A 133 13.87 2.63 10.85
CA GLY A 133 12.62 2.19 10.26
C GLY A 133 11.61 3.32 10.14
N PHE A 134 10.39 2.96 9.74
CA PHE A 134 9.28 3.91 9.65
C PHE A 134 8.36 3.77 10.86
N ILE A 135 8.07 4.91 11.50
CA ILE A 135 6.90 5.03 12.37
C ILE A 135 5.68 5.16 11.46
N ARG A 136 4.66 4.35 11.71
CA ARG A 136 3.38 4.33 10.99
C ARG A 136 2.23 4.76 11.91
N PRO A 137 1.87 6.05 11.96
CA PRO A 137 0.86 6.56 12.88
C PRO A 137 -0.57 6.10 12.55
N GLY A 138 -0.81 5.62 11.33
CA GLY A 138 -2.14 5.15 10.88
C GLY A 138 -3.15 6.25 10.55
N GLY A 139 -2.78 7.51 10.71
CA GLY A 139 -3.59 8.69 10.40
C GLY A 139 -3.13 9.92 11.16
N LYS A 140 -3.77 11.06 10.88
CA LYS A 140 -3.62 12.30 11.67
C LYS A 140 -4.32 12.14 13.03
N PRO A 141 -3.72 12.59 14.15
CA PRO A 141 -4.41 12.56 15.44
C PRO A 141 -5.56 13.56 15.45
N TYR A 142 -6.68 13.17 16.08
CA TYR A 142 -7.76 14.12 16.38
C TYR A 142 -7.44 14.96 17.63
N ASP A 143 -6.76 14.37 18.62
CA ASP A 143 -6.25 15.03 19.84
C ASP A 143 -5.02 14.26 20.40
N GLU A 144 -4.45 14.72 21.52
CA GLU A 144 -3.31 14.04 22.16
C GLU A 144 -3.69 12.66 22.74
N ASP A 145 -4.96 12.42 23.07
CA ASP A 145 -5.44 11.16 23.64
C ASP A 145 -5.75 10.10 22.58
N PHE A 146 -5.87 10.51 21.31
CA PHE A 146 -6.12 9.64 20.17
C PHE A 146 -4.98 8.64 19.92
N TYR A 147 -3.73 9.01 20.25
CA TYR A 147 -2.62 8.07 20.21
C TYR A 147 -2.53 7.26 21.50
N ARG A 148 -2.32 5.94 21.36
CA ARG A 148 -2.22 5.00 22.48
C ARG A 148 -1.16 5.46 23.49
N THR A 149 -1.43 5.23 24.77
CA THR A 149 -0.67 5.79 25.90
C THR A 149 0.71 5.16 26.13
N ASP A 150 1.06 4.13 25.37
CA ASP A 150 2.16 3.21 25.68
C ASP A 150 3.56 3.85 25.53
N ASN A 151 3.69 4.94 24.76
CA ASN A 151 4.92 5.75 24.70
C ASN A 151 4.62 7.25 24.63
N PRO A 152 4.59 7.95 25.78
CA PRO A 152 4.37 9.40 25.83
C PRO A 152 5.39 10.22 25.02
N LYS A 153 6.62 9.72 24.84
CA LYS A 153 7.68 10.39 24.08
C LYS A 153 7.38 10.34 22.59
N GLN A 154 6.99 9.18 22.05
CA GLN A 154 6.59 9.09 20.64
C GLN A 154 5.34 9.93 20.38
N ARG A 155 4.32 9.83 21.24
CA ARG A 155 3.10 10.64 21.13
C ARG A 155 3.42 12.12 21.05
N LYS A 156 4.21 12.66 21.98
CA LYS A 156 4.62 14.06 21.96
C LYS A 156 5.33 14.41 20.66
N TRP A 157 6.24 13.55 20.22
CA TRP A 157 6.99 13.75 18.97
C TRP A 157 6.07 13.77 17.74
N LEU A 158 5.08 12.87 17.64
CA LEU A 158 4.09 12.85 16.57
C LEU A 158 3.21 14.09 16.59
N VAL A 159 2.69 14.47 17.75
CA VAL A 159 1.87 15.68 17.91
C VAL A 159 2.67 16.93 17.52
N ASP A 160 3.91 17.05 18.00
CA ASP A 160 4.81 18.15 17.62
C ASP A 160 5.04 18.17 16.09
N TYR A 161 5.24 17.02 15.45
CA TYR A 161 5.37 16.92 13.99
C TYR A 161 4.11 17.41 13.27
N TYR A 162 2.92 16.91 13.66
CA TYR A 162 1.67 17.30 13.02
C TYR A 162 1.34 18.79 13.23
N ASN A 163 1.72 19.36 14.37
CA ASN A 163 1.48 20.77 14.68
C ASN A 163 2.47 21.72 13.98
N GLN A 164 3.71 21.29 13.74
CA GLN A 164 4.79 22.18 13.27
C GLN A 164 5.17 21.97 11.80
N HIS A 165 4.90 20.80 11.22
CA HIS A 165 5.45 20.42 9.91
C HIS A 165 4.42 19.87 8.93
N TYR A 166 3.36 19.21 9.42
CA TYR A 166 2.36 18.62 8.55
C TYR A 166 1.47 19.68 7.88
N THR A 167 1.25 19.53 6.58
CA THR A 167 0.17 20.20 5.84
C THR A 167 -0.49 19.22 4.90
N ASP A 168 -1.79 19.36 4.70
CA ASP A 168 -2.54 18.53 3.75
C ASP A 168 -1.96 18.71 2.33
N GLU A 169 -1.56 19.94 1.95
CA GLU A 169 -0.92 20.22 0.66
C GLU A 169 0.36 19.40 0.46
N TYR A 170 1.21 19.31 1.50
CA TYR A 170 2.43 18.51 1.44
C TYR A 170 2.13 17.01 1.39
N ALA A 171 1.15 16.53 2.16
CA ALA A 171 0.73 15.13 2.18
C ALA A 171 0.21 14.67 0.80
N ILE A 172 -0.58 15.52 0.12
CA ILE A 172 -1.04 15.30 -1.26
C ILE A 172 0.15 15.25 -2.22
N ILE A 173 1.08 16.21 -2.14
CA ILE A 173 2.29 16.22 -2.98
C ILE A 173 3.09 14.93 -2.80
N GLN A 174 3.29 14.48 -1.57
CA GLN A 174 4.05 13.25 -1.31
C GLN A 174 3.32 12.02 -1.85
N THR A 175 2.00 11.93 -1.70
CA THR A 175 1.22 10.83 -2.29
C THR A 175 1.36 10.80 -3.81
N LEU A 176 1.21 11.95 -4.48
CA LEU A 176 1.36 12.04 -5.94
C LEU A 176 2.78 11.67 -6.40
N LYS A 177 3.82 12.13 -5.69
CA LYS A 177 5.22 11.74 -5.96
C LYS A 177 5.44 10.23 -5.84
N ASN A 178 4.91 9.63 -4.77
CA ASN A 178 5.00 8.19 -4.52
C ASN A 178 4.32 7.38 -5.63
N ILE A 179 3.10 7.76 -6.03
CA ILE A 179 2.38 7.18 -7.15
C ILE A 179 3.22 7.28 -8.43
N SER A 180 3.65 8.48 -8.80
CA SER A 180 4.42 8.71 -10.02
C SER A 180 5.76 7.98 -10.03
N LEU A 181 6.41 7.84 -8.88
CA LEU A 181 7.67 7.10 -8.75
C LEU A 181 7.47 5.62 -9.07
N ILE A 182 6.45 4.97 -8.49
CA ILE A 182 6.14 3.56 -8.80
C ILE A 182 5.73 3.39 -10.26
N GLN A 183 4.91 4.31 -10.81
CA GLN A 183 4.54 4.27 -12.23
C GLN A 183 5.77 4.35 -13.13
N SER A 184 6.71 5.25 -12.83
CA SER A 184 7.95 5.44 -13.56
C SER A 184 8.84 4.18 -13.52
N GLN A 185 9.00 3.56 -12.34
CA GLN A 185 9.72 2.28 -12.26
C GLN A 185 9.04 1.20 -13.08
N CYS A 186 7.70 1.14 -13.05
CA CYS A 186 6.99 0.14 -13.83
C CYS A 186 7.15 0.34 -15.34
N ASP A 187 7.08 1.58 -15.82
CA ASP A 187 7.23 1.89 -17.25
C ASP A 187 8.66 1.62 -17.73
N LYS A 188 9.66 2.09 -16.96
CA LYS A 188 11.08 1.89 -17.27
C LYS A 188 11.45 0.41 -17.39
N HIS A 189 10.84 -0.44 -16.57
CA HIS A 189 11.19 -1.85 -16.47
C HIS A 189 10.12 -2.80 -17.07
N ASN A 190 9.15 -2.26 -17.82
CA ASN A 190 8.05 -3.03 -18.45
C ASN A 190 7.29 -3.95 -17.44
N ILE A 191 7.10 -3.46 -16.22
CA ILE A 191 6.26 -4.08 -15.19
C ILE A 191 4.81 -3.74 -15.48
N LYS A 192 3.92 -4.74 -15.47
CA LYS A 192 2.48 -4.52 -15.67
C LYS A 192 1.89 -3.93 -14.40
N CYS A 193 1.52 -2.64 -14.44
CA CYS A 193 1.16 -1.88 -13.24
C CYS A 193 -0.35 -1.62 -13.17
N LEU A 194 -0.94 -2.02 -12.06
CA LEU A 194 -2.34 -1.79 -11.69
C LEU A 194 -2.39 -1.07 -10.35
N MET A 195 -3.26 -0.09 -10.23
CA MET A 195 -3.40 0.72 -9.02
C MET A 195 -4.85 0.82 -8.58
N PHE A 196 -5.06 0.89 -7.28
CA PHE A 196 -6.35 1.10 -6.62
C PHE A 196 -6.22 2.23 -5.59
N GLY A 197 -7.34 2.84 -5.24
CA GLY A 197 -7.48 3.63 -4.00
C GLY A 197 -8.12 2.79 -2.90
N MET A 198 -7.62 2.91 -1.67
CA MET A 198 -8.33 2.43 -0.47
C MET A 198 -9.69 3.12 -0.36
N GLU A 199 -9.70 4.42 -0.61
CA GLU A 199 -10.85 5.32 -0.62
C GLU A 199 -10.71 6.32 -1.78
N ASN A 200 -11.62 7.29 -1.87
CA ASN A 200 -11.39 8.45 -2.71
C ASN A 200 -10.18 9.24 -2.19
N LEU A 201 -9.09 9.20 -2.96
CA LEU A 201 -7.80 9.73 -2.54
C LEU A 201 -7.78 11.25 -2.44
N PHE A 202 -8.68 12.00 -3.08
CA PHE A 202 -8.53 13.45 -3.21
C PHE A 202 -9.81 14.25 -2.97
N ASP A 203 -10.92 13.59 -2.72
CA ASP A 203 -12.19 14.21 -2.36
C ASP A 203 -12.90 13.36 -1.30
N ASN A 204 -12.53 13.59 -0.04
CA ASN A 204 -13.09 12.91 1.11
C ASN A 204 -13.24 13.88 2.31
N GLN A 205 -13.74 13.37 3.44
CA GLN A 205 -14.02 14.20 4.62
C GLN A 205 -12.79 14.88 5.22
N ARG A 206 -11.57 14.41 4.91
CA ARG A 206 -10.30 14.90 5.45
C ARG A 206 -9.56 15.78 4.47
N ILE A 207 -9.56 15.41 3.19
CA ILE A 207 -8.86 16.12 2.12
C ILE A 207 -9.80 16.41 0.95
N ASN A 208 -9.81 17.67 0.53
CA ASN A 208 -10.39 18.10 -0.74
C ASN A 208 -9.32 18.83 -1.56
N ILE A 209 -8.94 18.24 -2.69
CA ILE A 209 -7.88 18.77 -3.56
C ILE A 209 -8.23 20.11 -4.22
N ASP A 210 -9.51 20.45 -4.35
CA ASP A 210 -9.93 21.73 -4.93
C ASP A 210 -9.57 22.92 -4.03
N HIS A 211 -9.30 22.69 -2.73
CA HIS A 211 -8.72 23.69 -1.84
C HIS A 211 -7.26 24.04 -2.19
N TYR A 212 -6.58 23.21 -2.98
CA TYR A 212 -5.17 23.35 -3.35
C TYR A 212 -5.00 23.44 -4.88
N PRO A 213 -5.48 24.52 -5.54
CA PRO A 213 -5.50 24.61 -7.00
C PRO A 213 -4.11 24.55 -7.65
N LYS A 214 -3.05 24.87 -6.90
CA LYS A 214 -1.66 24.75 -7.35
C LYS A 214 -1.22 23.29 -7.58
N LEU A 215 -1.90 22.33 -6.95
CA LEU A 215 -1.58 20.91 -7.08
C LEU A 215 -2.14 20.26 -8.35
N LYS A 216 -2.97 20.97 -9.12
CA LYS A 216 -3.48 20.47 -10.41
C LYS A 216 -2.37 20.06 -11.37
N SER A 217 -1.21 20.72 -11.33
CA SER A 217 -0.05 20.35 -12.14
C SER A 217 0.54 18.98 -11.74
N PHE A 218 0.49 18.61 -10.45
CA PHE A 218 0.97 17.31 -9.96
C PHE A 218 0.04 16.17 -10.37
N LEU A 219 -1.27 16.41 -10.43
CA LEU A 219 -2.23 15.41 -10.93
C LEU A 219 -1.95 15.00 -12.37
N ASN A 220 -1.42 15.90 -13.19
CA ASN A 220 -1.07 15.62 -14.59
C ASN A 220 0.17 14.71 -14.74
N ILE A 221 0.95 14.52 -13.67
CA ILE A 221 2.13 13.63 -13.68
C ILE A 221 1.69 12.17 -13.49
N VAL A 222 0.54 11.94 -12.89
CA VAL A 222 0.02 10.59 -12.63
C VAL A 222 -0.68 10.08 -13.89
N ASN A 223 -0.30 8.87 -14.29
CA ASN A 223 -1.02 8.12 -15.32
C ASN A 223 -2.25 7.43 -14.69
N TRP A 224 -3.41 8.07 -14.80
CA TRP A 224 -4.67 7.56 -14.26
C TRP A 224 -5.22 6.34 -15.00
N ASP A 225 -4.75 6.03 -16.22
CA ASP A 225 -5.18 4.82 -16.95
C ASP A 225 -4.72 3.52 -16.29
N LYS A 226 -3.79 3.61 -15.32
CA LYS A 226 -3.34 2.48 -14.48
C LYS A 226 -4.24 2.26 -13.27
N PHE A 227 -5.15 3.18 -12.98
CA PHE A 227 -6.05 3.07 -11.84
C PHE A 227 -7.37 2.41 -12.21
N ILE A 228 -7.92 1.69 -11.24
CA ILE A 228 -9.31 1.28 -11.24
C ILE A 228 -10.01 2.00 -10.09
N PHE A 229 -11.02 2.77 -10.46
CA PHE A 229 -11.93 3.46 -9.54
C PHE A 229 -13.36 3.02 -9.82
N TYR A 230 -14.17 3.01 -8.78
CA TYR A 230 -15.61 2.92 -8.89
C TYR A 230 -16.20 4.31 -9.16
N GLU A 231 -17.22 4.41 -10.02
CA GLU A 231 -17.99 5.64 -10.27
C GLU A 231 -17.16 6.94 -10.36
N GLY A 232 -16.02 6.90 -11.06
CA GLY A 232 -15.13 8.05 -11.25
C GLY A 232 -13.86 7.96 -10.42
N ASN A 233 -13.94 8.27 -9.12
CA ASN A 233 -12.78 8.44 -8.22
C ASN A 233 -12.91 7.64 -6.90
N ASN A 234 -13.93 6.81 -6.75
CA ASN A 234 -14.16 6.06 -5.52
C ASN A 234 -13.24 4.84 -5.41
N GLY A 235 -12.73 4.61 -4.20
CA GLY A 235 -11.88 3.46 -3.87
C GLY A 235 -12.69 2.26 -3.42
N LEU A 236 -11.99 1.28 -2.84
CA LEU A 236 -12.64 0.06 -2.34
C LEU A 236 -13.56 0.34 -1.14
N TYR A 237 -13.26 1.34 -0.31
CA TYR A 237 -14.11 1.73 0.82
C TYR A 237 -15.48 2.20 0.32
N GLU A 238 -15.53 3.20 -0.56
CA GLU A 238 -16.81 3.70 -1.07
C GLU A 238 -17.53 2.65 -1.92
N TYR A 239 -16.80 1.83 -2.71
CA TYR A 239 -17.40 0.71 -3.42
C TYR A 239 -18.17 -0.21 -2.47
N THR A 240 -17.59 -0.52 -1.30
CA THR A 240 -18.20 -1.36 -0.28
C THR A 240 -19.47 -0.72 0.26
N GLN A 241 -19.40 0.56 0.65
CA GLN A 241 -20.53 1.27 1.26
C GLN A 241 -21.67 1.49 0.27
N LEU A 242 -21.38 1.99 -0.93
CA LEU A 242 -22.38 2.34 -1.94
C LEU A 242 -23.14 1.13 -2.49
N ASN A 243 -22.50 -0.05 -2.48
CA ASN A 243 -23.13 -1.31 -2.91
C ASN A 243 -23.72 -2.10 -1.74
N SER A 244 -23.72 -1.55 -0.51
CA SER A 244 -24.21 -2.24 0.70
C SER A 244 -23.57 -3.63 0.89
N LEU A 245 -22.25 -3.73 0.67
CA LEU A 245 -21.49 -4.97 0.78
C LEU A 245 -20.94 -5.16 2.20
N ASP A 246 -20.65 -6.41 2.55
CA ASP A 246 -20.22 -6.80 3.89
C ASP A 246 -18.87 -6.17 4.28
N THR A 247 -18.76 -5.82 5.56
CA THR A 247 -17.53 -5.41 6.25
C THR A 247 -17.18 -6.42 7.34
N TRP A 248 -15.97 -6.36 7.88
CA TRP A 248 -15.65 -7.04 9.14
C TRP A 248 -16.33 -6.35 10.33
N GLU A 249 -16.15 -6.90 11.53
CA GLU A 249 -16.79 -6.43 12.78
C GLU A 249 -16.50 -4.95 13.11
N ASP A 250 -15.44 -4.37 12.54
CA ASP A 250 -15.11 -2.95 12.69
C ASP A 250 -15.99 -2.00 11.86
N ASN A 251 -16.89 -2.55 11.02
CA ASN A 251 -17.78 -1.81 10.12
C ASN A 251 -17.05 -0.87 9.15
N PHE A 252 -15.76 -1.06 8.93
CA PHE A 252 -14.92 -0.18 8.13
C PHE A 252 -14.18 -0.95 7.03
N HIS A 253 -13.51 -2.04 7.40
CA HIS A 253 -12.75 -2.83 6.45
C HIS A 253 -13.67 -3.80 5.69
N PRO A 254 -13.55 -3.91 4.36
CA PRO A 254 -14.36 -4.82 3.55
C PRO A 254 -14.15 -6.28 3.96
N HIS A 255 -15.24 -7.05 4.03
CA HIS A 255 -15.14 -8.49 4.27
C HIS A 255 -14.46 -9.18 3.08
N SER A 256 -13.92 -10.39 3.28
CA SER A 256 -13.26 -11.17 2.22
C SER A 256 -14.17 -11.43 1.00
N SER A 257 -15.49 -11.60 1.22
CA SER A 257 -16.49 -11.68 0.14
C SER A 257 -16.52 -10.40 -0.71
N THR A 258 -16.45 -9.23 -0.07
CA THR A 258 -16.42 -7.92 -0.71
C THR A 258 -15.13 -7.69 -1.50
N HIS A 259 -13.97 -8.06 -0.94
CA HIS A 259 -12.71 -8.03 -1.68
C HIS A 259 -12.76 -8.90 -2.95
N LYS A 260 -13.32 -10.11 -2.86
CA LYS A 260 -13.52 -10.98 -4.02
C LYS A 260 -14.47 -10.34 -5.03
N HIS A 261 -15.59 -9.81 -4.55
CA HIS A 261 -16.60 -9.16 -5.38
C HIS A 261 -16.01 -7.97 -6.15
N PHE A 262 -15.18 -7.16 -5.50
CA PHE A 262 -14.47 -6.05 -6.14
C PHE A 262 -13.56 -6.52 -7.28
N ILE A 263 -12.74 -7.55 -7.04
CA ILE A 263 -11.86 -8.12 -8.08
C ILE A 263 -12.64 -8.77 -9.23
N ASP A 264 -13.78 -9.39 -8.94
CA ASP A 264 -14.65 -9.98 -9.96
C ASP A 264 -15.35 -8.90 -10.81
N ASN A 265 -15.83 -7.83 -10.17
CA ASN A 265 -16.50 -6.71 -10.84
C ASN A 265 -15.58 -6.02 -11.85
N PHE A 266 -14.30 -5.85 -11.50
CA PHE A 266 -13.32 -5.17 -12.33
C PHE A 266 -12.42 -6.12 -13.15
N ASP A 267 -12.80 -7.38 -13.35
CA ASP A 267 -11.99 -8.38 -14.08
C ASP A 267 -11.60 -7.91 -15.49
N LYS A 268 -12.52 -7.25 -16.20
CA LYS A 268 -12.26 -6.79 -17.58
C LYS A 268 -11.21 -5.69 -17.62
N GLU A 269 -11.30 -4.72 -16.71
CA GLU A 269 -10.39 -3.60 -16.56
C GLU A 269 -9.01 -4.09 -16.13
N ILE A 270 -8.95 -5.00 -15.16
CA ILE A 270 -7.70 -5.63 -14.71
C ILE A 270 -7.02 -6.34 -15.88
N LYS A 271 -7.74 -7.18 -16.62
CA LYS A 271 -7.22 -7.88 -17.81
C LYS A 271 -6.75 -6.90 -18.88
N LYS A 272 -7.46 -5.79 -19.09
CA LYS A 272 -7.07 -4.74 -20.06
C LYS A 272 -5.78 -4.06 -19.65
N ILE A 273 -5.67 -3.59 -18.40
CA ILE A 273 -4.49 -2.88 -17.88
C ILE A 273 -3.26 -3.79 -17.91
N TRP A 274 -3.40 -5.03 -17.44
CA TRP A 274 -2.31 -5.99 -17.41
C TRP A 274 -2.08 -6.74 -18.71
N LYS A 275 -2.98 -6.59 -19.69
CA LYS A 275 -2.95 -7.30 -20.97
C LYS A 275 -2.92 -8.84 -20.78
N ILE A 276 -3.67 -9.33 -19.80
CA ILE A 276 -3.87 -10.76 -19.55
C ILE A 276 -5.00 -11.25 -20.45
N LYS A 277 -4.76 -12.36 -21.16
CA LYS A 277 -5.77 -13.03 -22.00
C LYS A 277 -6.71 -13.87 -21.17
#